data_AF-A0A5E4L412-F1
#
_entry.id   AF-A0A5E4L412-F1
#
_cell.length_a   1.000
_cell.length_b   1.000
_cell.length_c   1.000
_cell.angle_alpha   90.00
_cell.angle_beta   90.00
_cell.angle_gamma   90.00
#
_symmetry.space_group_name_H-M   'P 1'
#
loop_
_entity.id
_entity.type
_entity.pdbx_description
1 polymer ?
#
loop_
_entity_poly.entity_id
_entity_poly.type
_entity_poly.pdbx_seq_one_letter_code
_entity_poly.pdbx_strand_id
1 'polypeptide(L)'
;MIETIECKMIPATIMHRVTGNIDIEEVKRSINEANEAINKIIDKYGRFNLIIDLRGISFTDLAAHKKWKIWSQSKLTEKVDYIAIVLVYSPHTKAEKELMETETVQFFFDLHEGIKWLQSSATLK
;
A
#
# COMPACT_ATOMS: atom_id res chain seq x y z
N MET A 1 0.90 5.12 13.87
CA MET A 1 2.22 4.63 13.42
C MET A 1 2.17 4.32 11.93
N ILE A 2 3.12 4.91 11.20
CA ILE A 2 3.26 4.70 9.75
C ILE A 2 4.70 4.28 9.49
N GLU A 3 4.89 3.26 8.66
CA GLU A 3 6.18 2.69 8.34
C GLU A 3 6.24 2.39 6.83
N THR A 4 7.30 2.83 6.16
CA THR A 4 7.56 2.47 4.75
C THR A 4 8.95 1.86 4.63
N ILE A 5 9.01 0.59 4.20
CA ILE A 5 10.25 -0.17 4.10
C ILE A 5 10.35 -0.94 2.78
N GLU A 6 11.57 -1.22 2.34
CA GLU A 6 11.81 -2.20 1.27
C GLU A 6 11.52 -3.61 1.82
N CYS A 7 10.62 -4.34 1.15
CA CYS A 7 10.27 -5.70 1.50
C CYS A 7 11.44 -6.62 1.14
N LYS A 8 12.13 -7.17 2.14
CA LYS A 8 13.31 -8.02 1.92
C LYS A 8 13.01 -9.36 1.23
N MET A 9 11.74 -9.79 1.22
CA MET A 9 11.32 -11.08 0.66
C MET A 9 11.05 -11.04 -0.84
N ILE A 10 10.85 -9.85 -1.41
CA ILE A 10 10.52 -9.66 -2.83
C ILE A 10 11.34 -8.46 -3.34
N PRO A 11 12.26 -8.65 -4.31
CA PRO A 11 13.00 -7.55 -4.90
C PRO A 11 12.07 -6.44 -5.42
N ALA A 12 12.57 -5.20 -5.42
CA ALA A 12 11.85 -4.03 -5.94
C ALA A 12 10.43 -3.88 -5.35
N THR A 13 10.25 -4.23 -4.07
CA THR A 13 8.92 -4.16 -3.43
C THR A 13 8.97 -3.25 -2.21
N ILE A 14 8.01 -2.34 -2.10
CA ILE A 14 7.81 -1.50 -0.93
C ILE A 14 6.65 -2.02 -0.11
N MET A 15 6.81 -2.05 1.20
CA MET A 15 5.71 -2.22 2.14
C MET A 15 5.46 -0.90 2.86
N HIS A 16 4.25 -0.37 2.71
CA HIS A 16 3.74 0.79 3.40
C HIS A 16 2.67 0.34 4.39
N ARG A 17 2.95 0.45 5.69
CA ARG A 17 2.06 0.04 6.77
C ARG A 17 1.55 1.24 7.54
N VAL A 18 0.24 1.31 7.74
CA VAL A 18 -0.44 2.38 8.47
C VAL A 18 -1.33 1.76 9.56
N THR A 19 -1.07 2.12 10.81
CA THR A 19 -1.78 1.55 11.98
C THR A 19 -2.01 2.62 13.05
N GLY A 20 -3.05 2.45 13.86
CA GLY A 20 -3.41 3.36 14.95
C GLY A 20 -4.29 4.53 14.49
N ASN A 21 -4.45 5.51 15.40
CA ASN A 21 -5.22 6.73 15.14
C ASN A 21 -4.35 7.74 14.39
N ILE A 22 -4.73 8.04 13.15
CA ILE A 22 -3.98 8.86 12.21
C ILE A 22 -4.65 10.23 12.05
N ASP A 23 -3.91 11.27 12.42
CA ASP A 23 -4.29 12.67 12.17
C ASP A 23 -3.69 13.22 10.88
N ILE A 24 -4.05 14.46 10.54
CA ILE A 24 -3.60 15.11 9.29
C ILE A 24 -2.08 15.32 9.23
N GLU A 25 -1.40 15.54 10.36
CA GLU A 25 0.05 15.74 10.40
C GLU A 25 0.77 14.40 10.23
N GLU A 26 0.23 13.33 10.82
CA GLU A 26 0.72 11.98 10.59
C GLU A 26 0.55 11.56 9.14
N VAL A 27 -0.57 11.88 8.49
CA VAL A 27 -0.75 11.63 7.05
C VAL A 27 0.32 12.38 6.23
N LYS A 28 0.55 13.67 6.51
CA LYS A 28 1.55 14.46 5.77
C LYS A 28 2.96 13.87 5.92
N ARG A 29 3.36 13.55 7.14
CA ARG A 29 4.67 12.93 7.43
C ARG A 29 4.82 11.61 6.69
N SER A 30 3.81 10.75 6.78
CA SER A 30 3.77 9.46 6.10
C SER A 30 3.91 9.55 4.59
N ILE A 31 3.18 10.48 3.96
CA ILE A 31 3.25 10.69 2.52
C ILE A 31 4.69 11.04 2.11
N ASN A 32 5.35 11.90 2.88
CA ASN A 32 6.73 12.29 2.58
C ASN A 32 7.70 11.11 2.73
N GLU A 33 7.63 10.38 3.86
CA GLU A 33 8.47 9.19 4.10
C GLU A 33 8.25 8.10 3.04
N ALA A 34 6.98 7.88 2.66
CA ALA A 34 6.64 6.91 1.62
C ALA A 34 7.19 7.31 0.26
N ASN A 35 7.05 8.59 -0.12
CA ASN A 35 7.60 9.10 -1.37
C ASN A 35 9.13 9.00 -1.43
N GLU A 36 9.83 9.30 -0.32
CA GLU A 36 11.29 9.15 -0.25
C GLU A 36 11.73 7.69 -0.44
N ALA A 37 11.06 6.74 0.22
CA ALA A 37 11.35 5.32 0.06
C ALA A 37 11.05 4.84 -1.37
N ILE A 38 9.90 5.25 -1.92
CA ILE A 38 9.49 4.92 -3.29
C ILE A 38 10.50 5.44 -4.30
N ASN A 39 10.93 6.70 -4.20
CA ASN A 39 11.89 7.28 -5.12
C ASN A 39 13.22 6.51 -5.12
N LYS A 40 13.73 6.13 -3.94
CA LYS A 40 14.96 5.31 -3.83
C LYS A 40 14.84 3.96 -4.54
N ILE A 41 13.67 3.33 -4.47
CA ILE A 41 13.41 2.06 -5.15
C ILE A 41 13.25 2.27 -6.67
N ILE A 42 12.55 3.32 -7.09
CA ILE A 42 12.43 3.68 -8.51
C ILE A 42 13.81 3.96 -9.11
N ASP A 43 14.68 4.69 -8.44
CA ASP A 43 16.03 4.98 -8.95
C ASP A 43 16.87 3.71 -9.12
N LYS A 44 16.65 2.70 -8.28
CA LYS A 44 17.39 1.43 -8.29
C LYS A 44 16.83 0.41 -9.27
N TYR A 45 15.51 0.33 -9.44
CA TYR A 45 14.83 -0.74 -10.16
C TYR A 45 13.96 -0.26 -11.33
N GLY A 46 13.71 1.05 -11.44
CA GLY A 46 12.86 1.68 -12.46
C GLY A 46 11.36 1.52 -12.23
N ARG A 47 10.93 0.33 -11.78
CA ARG A 47 9.55 -0.03 -11.43
C ARG A 47 9.55 -0.83 -10.12
N PHE A 48 8.40 -0.90 -9.46
CA PHE A 48 8.30 -1.54 -8.15
C PHE A 48 6.93 -2.16 -7.88
N ASN A 49 6.85 -3.06 -6.91
CA ASN A 49 5.60 -3.55 -6.33
C ASN A 49 5.30 -2.82 -5.02
N LEU A 50 4.03 -2.74 -4.65
CA LEU A 50 3.59 -2.07 -3.44
C LEU A 50 2.71 -2.99 -2.59
N ILE A 51 3.03 -3.08 -1.31
CA ILE A 51 2.15 -3.64 -0.28
C ILE A 51 1.66 -2.48 0.56
N ILE A 52 0.34 -2.35 0.70
CA ILE A 52 -0.29 -1.36 1.58
C ILE A 52 -0.98 -2.11 2.71
N ASP A 53 -0.40 -2.13 3.91
CA ASP A 53 -0.99 -2.74 5.10
C ASP A 53 -1.74 -1.71 5.93
N LEU A 54 -3.06 -1.74 5.88
CA LEU A 54 -3.96 -0.81 6.56
C LEU A 54 -4.66 -1.45 7.76
N ARG A 55 -4.18 -2.61 8.22
CA ARG A 55 -4.82 -3.29 9.35
C ARG A 55 -4.68 -2.46 10.62
N GLY A 56 -5.82 -2.05 11.19
CA GLY A 56 -5.85 -1.26 12.43
C GLY A 56 -5.64 0.24 12.21
N ILE A 57 -5.81 0.74 10.98
CA ILE A 57 -5.92 2.18 10.74
C ILE A 57 -7.26 2.72 11.30
N SER A 58 -7.21 3.91 11.87
CA SER A 58 -8.37 4.74 12.18
C SER A 58 -7.99 6.19 11.90
N PHE A 59 -8.81 6.94 11.17
CA PHE A 59 -8.54 8.37 10.96
C PHE A 59 -9.24 9.19 12.04
N THR A 60 -8.51 10.12 12.66
CA THR A 60 -9.08 10.98 13.71
C THR A 60 -10.07 12.00 13.16
N ASP A 61 -9.92 12.37 11.88
CA ASP A 61 -10.78 13.33 11.22
C ASP A 61 -10.92 13.07 9.70
N LEU A 62 -11.93 13.71 9.10
CA LEU A 62 -12.23 13.59 7.68
C LEU A 62 -11.13 14.20 6.78
N ALA A 63 -10.38 15.18 7.26
CA ALA A 63 -9.32 15.80 6.48
C ALA A 63 -8.14 14.84 6.32
N ALA A 64 -7.76 14.12 7.38
CA ALA A 64 -6.76 13.06 7.37
C ALA A 64 -7.15 11.97 6.38
N HIS A 65 -8.39 11.46 6.47
CA HIS A 65 -8.91 10.45 5.55
C HIS A 65 -8.88 10.91 4.09
N LYS A 66 -9.38 12.12 3.79
CA LYS A 66 -9.38 12.68 2.42
C LYS A 66 -7.96 12.82 1.87
N LYS A 67 -7.02 13.33 2.66
CA LYS A 67 -5.64 13.55 2.22
C LYS A 67 -4.93 12.24 1.93
N TRP A 68 -5.12 11.23 2.77
CA TRP A 68 -4.58 9.90 2.53
C TRP A 68 -5.15 9.27 1.26
N LYS A 69 -6.48 9.37 1.06
CA LYS A 69 -7.15 8.88 -0.15
C LYS A 69 -6.64 9.52 -1.45
N ILE A 70 -6.34 10.81 -1.43
CA ILE A 70 -5.77 11.51 -2.59
C ILE A 70 -4.37 10.97 -2.91
N TRP A 71 -3.54 10.74 -1.90
CA TRP A 71 -2.20 10.18 -2.11
C TRP A 71 -2.24 8.75 -2.63
N SER A 72 -3.13 7.90 -2.09
CA SER A 72 -3.31 6.52 -2.58
C SER A 72 -3.83 6.46 -4.03
N GLN A 73 -4.42 7.55 -4.53
CA GLN A 73 -4.88 7.70 -5.92
C GLN A 73 -3.90 8.47 -6.81
N SER A 74 -2.73 8.85 -6.30
CA SER A 74 -1.76 9.65 -7.05
C SER A 74 -1.02 8.84 -8.12
N LYS A 75 -0.30 9.55 -9.01
CA LYS A 75 0.46 9.01 -10.17
C LYS A 75 1.56 8.00 -9.84
N LEU A 76 1.71 7.59 -8.58
CA LEU A 76 2.51 6.43 -8.18
C LEU A 76 2.17 5.19 -9.03
N THR A 77 0.93 5.10 -9.53
CA THR A 77 0.44 4.04 -10.42
C THR A 77 1.25 3.82 -11.70
N GLU A 78 1.94 4.83 -12.27
CA GLU A 78 2.68 4.63 -13.53
C GLU A 78 3.94 3.77 -13.37
N LYS A 79 4.51 3.75 -12.16
CA LYS A 79 5.76 3.03 -11.83
C LYS A 79 5.51 1.78 -10.98
N VAL A 80 4.29 1.58 -10.52
CA VAL A 80 3.89 0.39 -9.78
C VAL A 80 3.46 -0.71 -10.75
N ASP A 81 3.98 -1.91 -10.56
CA ASP A 81 3.57 -3.10 -11.32
C ASP A 81 2.35 -3.78 -10.69
N TYR A 82 2.44 -4.07 -9.39
CA TYR A 82 1.39 -4.74 -8.64
C TYR A 82 1.20 -4.10 -7.27
N ILE A 83 -0.05 -4.04 -6.80
CA ILE A 83 -0.45 -3.51 -5.49
C ILE A 83 -1.19 -4.60 -4.72
N ALA A 84 -0.67 -4.96 -3.54
CA ALA A 84 -1.35 -5.79 -2.56
C ALA A 84 -1.85 -4.91 -1.40
N ILE A 85 -3.16 -4.81 -1.22
CA ILE A 85 -3.78 -4.05 -0.12
C ILE A 85 -4.23 -5.00 0.96
N VAL A 86 -3.73 -4.85 2.19
CA VAL A 86 -4.05 -5.71 3.32
C VAL A 86 -4.97 -4.96 4.28
N LEU A 87 -6.15 -5.51 4.53
CA LEU A 87 -7.23 -4.91 5.33
C LEU A 87 -7.64 -5.81 6.50
N VAL A 88 -8.35 -5.23 7.48
CA VAL A 88 -9.09 -6.03 8.46
C VAL A 88 -10.36 -6.56 7.80
N TYR A 89 -10.67 -7.85 7.99
CA TYR A 89 -11.90 -8.43 7.45
C TYR A 89 -13.15 -7.76 8.06
N SER A 90 -14.04 -7.32 7.18
CA SER A 90 -15.37 -6.80 7.51
C SER A 90 -16.30 -6.94 6.29
N PRO A 91 -17.63 -6.88 6.46
CA PRO A 91 -18.54 -6.83 5.32
C PRO A 91 -18.24 -5.67 4.36
N HIS A 92 -17.83 -4.51 4.88
CA HIS A 92 -17.47 -3.34 4.08
C HIS A 92 -16.23 -3.59 3.22
N THR A 93 -15.13 -4.02 3.83
CA THR A 93 -13.87 -4.29 3.12
C THR A 93 -13.99 -5.49 2.17
N LYS A 94 -14.90 -6.44 2.44
CA LYS A 94 -15.24 -7.50 1.50
C LYS A 94 -15.91 -6.93 0.24
N ALA A 95 -16.89 -6.05 0.41
CA ALA A 95 -17.54 -5.38 -0.73
C ALA A 95 -16.55 -4.49 -1.52
N GLU A 96 -15.65 -3.79 -0.83
CA GLU A 96 -14.58 -3.01 -1.49
C GLU A 96 -13.64 -3.89 -2.31
N LYS A 97 -13.22 -5.04 -1.76
CA LYS A 97 -12.42 -6.04 -2.47
C LYS A 97 -13.13 -6.47 -3.76
N GLU A 98 -14.39 -6.89 -3.68
CA GLU A 98 -15.17 -7.35 -4.84
C GLU A 98 -15.35 -6.26 -5.91
N LEU A 99 -15.37 -4.99 -5.52
CA LEU A 99 -15.57 -3.85 -6.43
C LEU A 99 -14.28 -3.33 -7.07
N MET A 100 -13.16 -3.34 -6.32
CA MET A 100 -11.95 -2.62 -6.69
C MET A 100 -10.78 -3.52 -7.12
N GLU A 101 -10.92 -4.84 -7.02
CA GLU A 101 -9.89 -5.77 -7.49
C GLU A 101 -9.70 -5.73 -9.01
N THR A 102 -8.44 -5.76 -9.41
CA THR A 102 -8.00 -5.84 -10.80
C THR A 102 -6.83 -6.82 -10.91
N GLU A 103 -6.35 -7.09 -12.13
CA GLU A 103 -5.17 -7.93 -12.34
C GLU A 103 -3.90 -7.37 -11.65
N THR A 104 -3.83 -6.05 -11.46
CA THR A 104 -2.67 -5.38 -10.87
C THR A 104 -2.91 -4.88 -9.44
N VAL A 105 -4.15 -4.90 -8.96
CA VAL A 105 -4.52 -4.49 -7.60
C VAL A 105 -5.35 -5.59 -6.93
N GLN A 106 -4.81 -6.20 -5.89
CA GLN A 106 -5.48 -7.26 -5.15
C GLN A 106 -5.58 -6.92 -3.67
N PHE A 107 -6.67 -7.35 -3.04
CA PHE A 107 -6.98 -7.11 -1.63
C PHE A 107 -6.86 -8.41 -0.85
N PHE A 108 -6.28 -8.34 0.34
CA PHE A 108 -6.02 -9.47 1.20
C PHE A 108 -6.43 -9.16 2.64
N PHE A 109 -6.79 -10.21 3.38
CA PHE A 109 -7.01 -10.12 4.83
C PHE A 109 -5.84 -10.72 5.61
N ASP A 110 -4.96 -11.47 4.93
CA ASP A 110 -3.69 -11.98 5.43
C ASP A 110 -2.52 -11.39 4.62
N LEU A 111 -1.53 -10.84 5.31
CA LEU A 111 -0.33 -10.26 4.68
C LEU A 111 0.47 -11.31 3.90
N HIS A 112 0.56 -12.55 4.39
CA HIS A 112 1.30 -13.63 3.74
C HIS A 112 0.67 -14.03 2.41
N GLU A 113 -0.66 -13.98 2.30
CA GLU A 113 -1.35 -14.21 1.03
C GLU A 113 -1.00 -13.14 0.01
N GLY A 114 -1.00 -11.86 0.44
CA GLY A 114 -0.59 -10.75 -0.42
C GLY A 114 0.86 -10.86 -0.89
N ILE A 115 1.78 -11.26 0.00
CA ILE A 115 3.18 -11.50 -0.35
C ILE A 115 3.32 -12.65 -1.35
N LYS A 116 2.64 -13.78 -1.12
CA LYS A 116 2.67 -14.94 -2.04
C LYS A 116 2.15 -14.58 -3.42
N TRP A 117 1.05 -13.83 -3.48
CA TRP A 117 0.51 -13.35 -4.74
C TRP A 117 1.53 -12.49 -5.48
N LEU A 118 2.12 -11.49 -4.81
CA LEU A 118 3.17 -10.65 -5.42
C LEU A 118 4.38 -11.46 -5.91
N GLN A 119 4.83 -12.46 -5.15
CA GLN A 119 5.92 -13.35 -5.57
C GLN A 119 5.58 -14.09 -6.87
N SER A 120 4.36 -14.64 -6.96
CA SER A 120 3.91 -15.33 -8.16
C SER A 120 3.78 -14.39 -9.36
N SER A 121 3.25 -13.18 -9.16
CA SER A 121 3.08 -12.17 -10.22
C SER A 121 4.41 -11.61 -10.72
N ALA A 122 5.39 -11.41 -9.82
CA ALA A 122 6.71 -10.89 -10.17
C ALA A 122 7.58 -11.91 -10.94
N THR A 123 7.27 -13.21 -10.84
CA THR A 123 8.02 -14.29 -11.52
C THR A 123 7.51 -14.54 -12.95
N LEU A 124 6.35 -13.98 -13.32
CA LEU A 124 5.74 -14.13 -14.65
C LEU A 124 6.25 -13.11 -15.68
N LYS A 125 7.25 -12.29 -15.33
CA LYS A 125 7.95 -11.36 -16.22
C LYS A 125 9.39 -11.84 -16.46
#